data_AF-A0A7J2YYF5-F1
#
_entry.id   AF-A0A7J2YYF5-F1
#
_cell.length_a   1.000
_cell.length_b   1.000
_cell.length_c   1.000
_cell.angle_alpha   90.00
_cell.angle_beta   90.00
_cell.angle_gamma   90.00
#
_symmetry.space_group_name_H-M   'P 1'
#
loop_
_entity.id
_entity.type
_entity.pdbx_description
1 polymer ?
#
loop_
_entity_poly.entity_id
_entity_poly.type
_entity_poly.pdbx_seq_one_letter_code
_entity_poly.pdbx_strand_id
1 'polypeptide(L)'
;MASKSKTLGSLLAVLVLIGAFLGSQVTSGQVTSYYATTRDYNQVAFTLTTYLPTDDTTYSKNLPLEFHLIWNISLESLLPTHQVIKGCAYSIDDQRLVGIVPNGSLATPGKESYWYSYSVDVSNFTQGNHKISIIAFQYYGNSSFQGLFNQSSTPINFKVDNTLPATTPAPTPPVSELSWGVIVPLLLSMFSIVLVVRHRKTAESRKTWQA
;
A
#
# COMPACT_ATOMS: atom_id res chain seq x y z
N MET A 1 -12.98 57.79 -22.05
CA MET A 1 -13.42 56.55 -22.71
C MET A 1 -12.81 55.38 -21.95
N ALA A 2 -13.67 54.55 -21.37
CA ALA A 2 -13.35 53.44 -20.50
C ALA A 2 -13.12 52.12 -21.29
N SER A 3 -12.79 51.05 -20.53
CA SER A 3 -12.78 49.60 -20.88
C SER A 3 -11.40 49.07 -21.30
N LYS A 4 -10.77 48.06 -20.67
CA LYS A 4 -11.25 46.98 -19.79
C LYS A 4 -10.09 46.42 -18.95
N SER A 5 -10.30 46.27 -17.65
CA SER A 5 -9.63 45.27 -16.83
C SER A 5 -10.24 43.89 -17.14
N LYS A 6 -9.44 42.82 -17.09
CA LYS A 6 -9.83 41.42 -16.79
C LYS A 6 -8.68 40.46 -17.16
N THR A 7 -7.67 40.31 -16.30
CA THR A 7 -6.70 39.18 -16.40
C THR A 7 -6.03 38.83 -15.07
N LEU A 8 -6.42 39.40 -13.93
CA LEU A 8 -5.80 39.04 -12.63
C LEU A 8 -6.56 37.94 -11.85
N GLY A 9 -7.80 37.61 -12.24
CA GLY A 9 -8.62 36.62 -11.54
C GLY A 9 -8.31 35.16 -11.86
N SER A 10 -7.59 34.87 -12.96
CA SER A 10 -7.37 33.49 -13.42
C SER A 10 -6.09 32.85 -12.89
N LEU A 11 -5.12 33.64 -12.39
CA LEU A 11 -3.87 33.08 -11.86
C LEU A 11 -4.03 32.57 -10.42
N LEU A 12 -4.95 33.14 -9.63
CA LEU A 12 -5.19 32.68 -8.26
C LEU A 12 -5.95 31.35 -8.21
N ALA A 13 -6.77 31.03 -9.22
CA ALA A 13 -7.52 29.77 -9.27
C ALA A 13 -6.61 28.55 -9.56
N VAL A 14 -5.50 28.74 -10.27
CA VAL A 14 -4.54 27.65 -10.57
C VAL A 14 -3.65 27.35 -9.36
N LEU A 15 -3.32 28.36 -8.54
CA LEU A 15 -2.56 28.15 -7.29
C LEU A 15 -3.40 27.50 -6.17
N VAL A 16 -4.72 27.73 -6.16
CA VAL A 16 -5.61 27.13 -5.14
C VAL A 16 -5.99 25.68 -5.46
N LEU A 17 -5.93 25.24 -6.73
CA LEU A 17 -6.15 23.82 -7.06
C LEU A 17 -5.00 22.89 -6.63
N ILE A 18 -3.82 23.44 -6.33
CA ILE A 18 -2.69 22.69 -5.74
C ILE A 18 -2.83 22.60 -4.21
N GLY A 19 -3.58 23.53 -3.59
CA GLY A 19 -3.74 23.64 -2.14
C GLY A 19 -4.86 22.80 -1.51
N ALA A 20 -5.65 22.07 -2.31
CA ALA A 20 -6.81 21.31 -1.80
C ALA A 20 -6.53 19.82 -1.51
N PHE A 21 -5.29 19.34 -1.67
CA PHE A 21 -4.86 18.02 -1.16
C PHE A 21 -4.15 18.18 0.19
N LEU A 22 -4.86 18.78 1.15
CA LEU A 22 -4.44 18.83 2.56
C LEU A 22 -4.48 17.42 3.13
N GLY A 23 -3.28 16.82 3.25
CA GLY A 23 -3.04 15.55 3.93
C GLY A 23 -1.82 14.78 3.44
N SER A 24 -1.29 15.07 2.25
CA SER A 24 -0.09 14.38 1.76
C SER A 24 1.15 15.06 2.30
N GLN A 25 1.88 14.37 3.17
CA GLN A 25 3.27 14.69 3.49
C GLN A 25 4.04 14.75 2.17
N VAL A 26 4.28 15.94 1.62
CA VAL A 26 5.08 16.11 0.42
C VAL A 26 6.49 15.61 0.75
N THR A 27 6.73 14.34 0.41
CA THR A 27 8.01 13.70 0.58
C THR A 27 8.94 14.35 -0.44
N SER A 28 10.12 14.79 -0.02
CA SER A 28 11.12 15.36 -0.92
C SER A 28 11.39 14.37 -2.04
N GLY A 29 11.06 14.72 -3.28
CA GLY A 29 11.24 13.82 -4.42
C GLY A 29 12.71 13.45 -4.60
N GLN A 30 13.02 12.16 -4.70
CA GLN A 30 14.37 11.70 -4.98
C GLN A 30 14.64 11.80 -6.48
N VAL A 31 15.62 12.61 -6.86
CA VAL A 31 16.03 12.79 -8.26
C VAL A 31 17.25 11.92 -8.54
N THR A 32 17.16 11.04 -9.54
CA THR A 32 18.30 10.23 -10.00
C THR A 32 18.42 10.32 -11.53
N SER A 33 19.64 10.50 -12.01
CA SER A 33 19.94 10.55 -13.45
C SER A 33 20.66 9.29 -13.88
N TYR A 34 20.22 8.74 -15.00
CA TYR A 34 20.75 7.52 -15.59
C TYR A 34 21.29 7.82 -16.97
N TYR A 35 22.41 7.18 -17.28
CA TYR A 35 23.11 7.30 -18.55
C TYR A 35 23.45 5.90 -19.04
N ALA A 36 23.22 5.61 -20.31
CA ALA A 36 23.76 4.41 -20.94
C ALA A 36 24.33 4.73 -22.31
N THR A 37 25.44 4.08 -22.62
CA THR A 37 26.03 4.06 -23.95
C THR A 37 25.52 2.83 -24.70
N THR A 38 25.16 3.01 -25.95
CA THR A 38 24.92 1.88 -26.87
C THR A 38 26.13 1.73 -27.76
N ARG A 39 26.32 0.53 -28.34
CA ARG A 39 27.51 0.23 -29.15
C ARG A 39 27.67 1.20 -30.35
N ASP A 40 26.56 1.76 -30.82
CA ASP A 40 26.49 2.52 -32.07
C ASP A 40 26.05 3.99 -31.89
N TYR A 41 25.60 4.42 -30.70
CA TYR A 41 25.09 5.78 -30.47
C TYR A 41 25.56 6.39 -29.15
N ASN A 42 25.71 7.72 -29.17
CA ASN A 42 25.95 8.57 -28.00
C ASN A 42 24.88 8.35 -26.91
N GLN A 43 25.28 8.71 -25.69
CA GLN A 43 24.59 8.46 -24.42
C GLN A 43 23.08 8.72 -24.47
N VAL A 44 22.26 7.71 -24.17
CA VAL A 44 20.86 7.92 -23.80
C VAL A 44 20.84 8.32 -22.33
N ALA A 45 20.10 9.37 -22.00
CA ALA A 45 20.04 9.89 -20.64
C ALA A 45 18.60 10.21 -20.24
N PHE A 46 18.22 9.81 -19.03
CA PHE A 46 16.98 10.24 -18.41
C PHE A 46 17.19 10.62 -16.95
N THR A 47 16.32 11.51 -16.47
CA THR A 47 16.18 11.85 -15.06
C THR A 47 14.85 11.30 -14.57
N LEU A 48 14.88 10.61 -13.44
CA LEU A 48 13.71 10.10 -12.73
C LEU A 48 13.61 10.84 -11.40
N THR A 49 12.45 11.43 -11.15
CA THR A 49 12.09 12.00 -9.85
C THR A 49 10.97 11.16 -9.27
N THR A 50 11.21 10.47 -8.16
CA THR A 50 10.20 9.67 -7.47
C THR A 50 9.65 10.42 -6.26
N TYR A 51 8.33 10.49 -6.13
CA TYR A 51 7.61 11.12 -5.02
C TYR A 51 7.02 10.06 -4.07
N LEU A 52 7.69 8.92 -3.97
CA LEU A 52 7.28 7.84 -3.09
C LEU A 52 7.55 8.22 -1.62
N PRO A 53 6.68 7.78 -0.68
CA PRO A 53 6.98 7.84 0.73
C PRO A 53 8.29 7.13 1.04
N THR A 54 9.00 7.63 2.06
CA THR A 54 10.35 7.17 2.45
C THR A 54 10.44 5.67 2.67
N ASP A 55 11.67 5.15 2.60
CA ASP A 55 12.02 3.79 3.02
C ASP A 55 11.28 3.42 4.33
N ASP A 56 10.70 2.22 4.36
CA ASP A 56 9.90 1.66 5.47
C ASP A 56 8.43 2.10 5.59
N THR A 57 7.87 2.83 4.63
CA THR A 57 6.41 3.10 4.65
C THR A 57 5.62 1.79 4.51
N THR A 58 4.66 1.59 5.41
CA THR A 58 3.80 0.39 5.45
C THR A 58 2.50 0.60 4.69
N TYR A 59 2.16 -0.37 3.83
CA TYR A 59 0.92 -0.40 3.06
C TYR A 59 0.19 -1.74 3.28
N SER A 60 -1.14 -1.70 3.30
CA SER A 60 -1.99 -2.90 3.47
C SER A 60 -2.86 -3.19 2.25
N LYS A 61 -2.85 -2.30 1.25
CA LYS A 61 -3.69 -2.46 0.05
C LYS A 61 -3.13 -1.77 -1.16
N ASN A 62 -2.96 -0.45 -1.10
CA ASN A 62 -2.55 0.35 -2.24
C ASN A 62 -1.23 1.04 -1.96
N LEU A 63 -0.22 0.75 -2.78
CA LEU A 63 1.03 1.50 -2.85
C LEU A 63 0.86 2.60 -3.91
N PRO A 64 0.82 3.90 -3.53
CA PRO A 64 0.82 4.98 -4.49
C PRO A 64 2.21 5.08 -5.14
N LEU A 65 2.23 5.11 -6.46
CA LEU A 65 3.44 5.22 -7.26
C LEU A 65 3.37 6.50 -8.08
N GLU A 66 4.09 7.52 -7.63
CA GLU A 66 4.16 8.82 -8.28
C GLU A 66 5.59 9.14 -8.68
N PHE A 67 5.80 9.41 -9.97
CA PHE A 67 7.12 9.78 -10.47
C PHE A 67 7.05 10.59 -11.75
N HIS A 68 8.15 11.29 -12.02
CA HIS A 68 8.36 12.12 -13.18
C HIS A 68 9.58 11.62 -13.93
N LEU A 69 9.42 11.35 -15.21
CA LEU A 69 10.50 10.88 -16.08
C LEU A 69 10.79 11.91 -17.16
N ILE A 70 12.05 12.31 -17.27
CA ILE A 70 12.52 13.26 -18.27
C ILE A 70 13.59 12.60 -19.12
N TRP A 71 13.34 12.40 -20.41
CA TRP A 71 14.38 12.04 -21.36
C TRP A 71 15.16 13.30 -21.75
N ASN A 72 16.43 13.37 -21.32
CA ASN A 72 17.31 14.51 -21.59
C ASN A 72 18.02 14.38 -22.93
N ILE A 73 18.28 13.15 -23.38
CA ILE A 73 18.86 12.85 -24.68
C ILE A 73 18.06 11.69 -25.27
N SER A 74 17.43 11.93 -26.42
CA SER A 74 16.65 10.92 -27.14
C SER A 74 17.31 10.58 -28.48
N LEU A 75 17.31 9.28 -28.82
CA LEU A 75 17.80 8.78 -30.11
C LEU A 75 17.04 9.30 -31.32
N GLU A 76 15.84 9.88 -31.16
CA GLU A 76 15.09 10.44 -32.30
C GLU A 76 15.87 11.54 -33.03
N SER A 77 16.69 12.31 -32.32
CA SER A 77 17.55 13.33 -32.93
C SER A 77 18.72 12.72 -33.72
N LEU A 78 19.11 11.48 -33.40
CA LEU A 78 20.20 10.77 -34.05
C LEU A 78 19.72 9.89 -35.21
N LEU A 79 18.45 9.47 -35.19
CA LEU A 79 17.87 8.50 -36.12
C LEU A 79 16.49 8.95 -36.63
N PRO A 80 16.43 9.99 -37.46
CA PRO A 80 15.17 10.60 -37.90
C PRO A 80 14.28 9.66 -38.73
N THR A 81 14.82 8.56 -39.26
CA THR A 81 14.09 7.58 -40.07
C THR A 81 13.47 6.44 -39.27
N HIS A 82 13.79 6.31 -37.97
CA HIS A 82 13.32 5.22 -37.14
C HIS A 82 12.30 5.72 -36.12
N GLN A 83 11.13 5.07 -36.06
CA GLN A 83 10.20 5.32 -34.96
C GLN A 83 10.80 4.76 -33.67
N VAL A 84 10.97 5.64 -32.69
CA VAL A 84 11.43 5.29 -31.35
C VAL A 84 10.20 5.15 -30.45
N ILE A 85 10.12 4.05 -29.72
CA ILE A 85 9.11 3.83 -28.68
C ILE A 85 9.79 4.02 -27.34
N LYS A 86 9.24 4.90 -26.51
CA LYS A 86 9.66 5.13 -25.13
C LYS A 86 8.57 4.63 -24.21
N GLY A 87 8.97 4.11 -23.06
CA GLY A 87 7.99 3.72 -22.05
C GLY A 87 8.63 3.46 -20.72
N CYS A 88 7.76 3.08 -19.80
CA CYS A 88 8.13 2.78 -18.44
C CYS A 88 7.36 1.55 -17.96
N ALA A 89 7.99 0.77 -17.10
CA ALA A 89 7.39 -0.33 -16.38
C ALA A 89 7.85 -0.27 -14.92
N TYR A 90 7.17 -1.01 -14.05
CA TYR A 90 7.69 -1.30 -12.72
C TYR A 90 7.86 -2.81 -12.52
N SER A 91 8.68 -3.18 -11.55
CA SER A 91 8.81 -4.53 -11.02
C SER A 91 8.82 -4.46 -9.50
N ILE A 92 8.14 -5.39 -8.85
CA ILE A 92 8.22 -5.61 -7.40
C ILE A 92 8.98 -6.90 -7.17
N ASP A 93 9.95 -6.86 -6.26
CA ASP A 93 10.81 -7.99 -5.87
C ASP A 93 11.48 -8.70 -7.07
N ASP A 94 11.89 -7.91 -8.07
CA ASP A 94 12.51 -8.37 -9.32
C ASP A 94 11.65 -9.37 -10.11
N GLN A 95 10.33 -9.37 -9.87
CA GLN A 95 9.38 -10.20 -10.60
C GLN A 95 8.98 -9.58 -11.96
N ARG A 96 7.93 -10.13 -12.56
CA ARG A 96 7.41 -9.73 -13.88
C ARG A 96 7.26 -8.22 -14.01
N LEU A 97 7.71 -7.69 -15.14
CA LEU A 97 7.51 -6.28 -15.52
C LEU A 97 6.04 -5.99 -15.82
N VAL A 98 5.55 -4.88 -15.27
CA VAL A 98 4.22 -4.35 -15.53
C VAL A 98 4.37 -2.98 -16.19
N GLY A 99 3.92 -2.86 -17.44
CA GLY A 99 3.98 -1.60 -18.18
C GLY A 99 3.06 -0.53 -17.58
N ILE A 100 3.52 0.72 -17.60
CA ILE A 100 2.77 1.88 -17.13
C ILE A 100 2.55 2.85 -18.30
N VAL A 101 1.34 3.38 -18.41
CA VAL A 101 1.00 4.44 -19.37
C VAL A 101 1.11 5.79 -18.66
N PRO A 102 1.76 6.81 -19.26
CA PRO A 102 1.85 8.13 -18.64
C PRO A 102 0.49 8.81 -18.52
N ASN A 103 0.25 9.50 -17.40
CA ASN A 103 -0.95 10.31 -17.19
C ASN A 103 -0.93 11.58 -18.04
N GLY A 104 0.26 12.06 -18.39
CA GLY A 104 0.44 13.20 -19.28
C GLY A 104 1.87 13.25 -19.83
N SER A 105 2.02 13.90 -20.97
CA SER A 105 3.31 14.12 -21.61
C SER A 105 3.45 15.58 -22.03
N LEU A 106 4.69 16.08 -21.96
CA LEU A 106 5.10 17.34 -22.53
C LEU A 106 6.36 17.08 -23.37
N ALA A 107 6.23 17.24 -24.68
CA ALA A 107 7.34 17.09 -25.61
C ALA A 107 7.83 18.47 -26.04
N THR A 108 9.12 18.72 -25.85
CA THR A 108 9.84 19.85 -26.42
C THR A 108 10.97 19.31 -27.31
N PRO A 109 11.44 20.04 -28.34
CA PRO A 109 12.53 19.57 -29.18
C PRO A 109 13.74 19.14 -28.33
N GLY A 110 14.14 17.87 -28.44
CA GLY A 110 15.28 17.31 -27.72
C GLY A 110 15.04 16.94 -26.25
N LYS A 111 13.84 17.17 -25.69
CA LYS A 111 13.51 16.81 -24.31
C LYS A 111 12.05 16.43 -24.15
N GLU A 112 11.81 15.27 -23.56
CA GLU A 112 10.46 14.78 -23.29
C GLU A 112 10.26 14.52 -21.82
N SER A 113 9.09 14.91 -21.33
CA SER A 113 8.72 14.87 -19.93
C SER A 113 7.42 14.12 -19.78
N TYR A 114 7.40 13.11 -18.91
CA TYR A 114 6.26 12.23 -18.68
C TYR A 114 5.95 12.14 -17.19
N TRP A 115 4.68 12.36 -16.84
CA TRP A 115 4.19 12.27 -15.47
C TRP A 115 3.41 10.97 -15.27
N TYR A 116 3.69 10.30 -14.16
CA TYR A 116 3.07 9.04 -13.79
C TYR A 116 2.50 9.13 -12.38
N SER A 117 1.24 8.72 -12.23
CA SER A 117 0.53 8.52 -10.97
C SER A 117 -0.30 7.26 -11.13
N TYR A 118 0.12 6.21 -10.42
CA TYR A 118 -0.45 4.87 -10.48
C TYR A 118 -0.67 4.34 -9.07
N SER A 119 -1.65 3.45 -8.88
CA SER A 119 -1.89 2.78 -7.61
C SER A 119 -1.65 1.29 -7.80
N VAL A 120 -0.67 0.74 -7.10
CA VAL A 120 -0.32 -0.68 -7.18
C VAL A 120 -1.05 -1.42 -6.06
N ASP A 121 -1.83 -2.43 -6.43
CA ASP A 121 -2.49 -3.32 -5.47
C ASP A 121 -1.47 -4.30 -4.88
N VAL A 122 -1.23 -4.17 -3.58
CA VAL A 122 -0.31 -4.99 -2.78
C VAL A 122 -1.06 -5.91 -1.80
N SER A 123 -2.38 -6.03 -1.89
CA SER A 123 -3.18 -6.83 -0.94
C SER A 123 -2.86 -8.32 -0.97
N ASN A 124 -2.27 -8.81 -2.06
CA ASN A 124 -1.93 -10.22 -2.27
C ASN A 124 -0.44 -10.50 -2.02
N PHE A 125 0.34 -9.50 -1.60
CA PHE A 125 1.75 -9.68 -1.29
C PHE A 125 1.91 -10.30 0.10
N THR A 126 3.00 -11.03 0.32
CA THR A 126 3.34 -11.55 1.64
C THR A 126 3.55 -10.42 2.63
N GLN A 127 3.34 -10.65 3.93
CA GLN A 127 3.70 -9.66 4.93
C GLN A 127 5.24 -9.52 5.00
N GLY A 128 5.75 -8.29 5.08
CA GLY A 128 7.18 -8.04 5.25
C GLY A 128 7.73 -6.91 4.39
N ASN A 129 9.04 -6.95 4.15
CA ASN A 129 9.75 -5.97 3.35
C ASN A 129 9.70 -6.35 1.88
N HIS A 130 9.40 -5.37 1.04
CA HIS A 130 9.35 -5.47 -0.41
C HIS A 130 10.14 -4.33 -1.03
N LYS A 131 10.51 -4.50 -2.31
CA LYS A 131 11.15 -3.44 -3.08
C LYS A 131 10.47 -3.24 -4.41
N ILE A 132 10.32 -1.99 -4.83
CA ILE A 132 9.82 -1.62 -6.15
C ILE A 132 10.91 -0.90 -6.94
N SER A 133 11.06 -1.28 -8.21
CA SER A 133 11.97 -0.63 -9.14
C SER A 133 11.18 -0.08 -10.32
N ILE A 134 11.58 1.09 -10.81
CA ILE A 134 11.06 1.71 -12.03
C ILE A 134 12.03 1.41 -13.16
N ILE A 135 11.51 0.87 -14.26
CA ILE A 135 12.28 0.53 -15.44
C ILE A 135 11.91 1.50 -16.55
N ALA A 136 12.89 2.26 -17.03
CA ALA A 136 12.74 3.12 -18.19
C ALA A 136 13.33 2.41 -19.40
N PHE A 137 12.62 2.45 -20.52
CA PHE A 137 13.05 1.77 -21.73
C PHE A 137 12.82 2.58 -23.00
N GLN A 138 13.66 2.31 -23.98
CA GLN A 138 13.58 2.86 -25.32
C GLN A 138 13.92 1.79 -26.37
N TYR A 139 13.03 1.59 -27.35
CA TYR A 139 13.13 0.57 -28.40
C TYR A 139 12.86 1.16 -29.79
N TYR A 140 13.27 0.45 -30.84
CA TYR A 140 12.79 0.74 -32.20
C TYR A 140 11.43 0.12 -32.41
N GLY A 141 10.54 0.83 -33.11
CA GLY A 141 9.16 0.41 -33.34
C GLY A 141 8.97 -0.88 -34.15
N ASN A 142 10.03 -1.44 -34.73
CA ASN A 142 9.98 -2.67 -35.52
C ASN A 142 10.61 -3.90 -34.85
N SER A 143 11.20 -3.79 -33.65
CA SER A 143 11.92 -4.91 -33.02
C SER A 143 11.24 -5.42 -31.75
N SER A 144 11.18 -6.74 -31.64
CA SER A 144 10.74 -7.48 -30.45
C SER A 144 11.72 -7.21 -29.30
N PHE A 145 11.51 -6.16 -28.51
CA PHE A 145 12.18 -5.90 -27.22
C PHE A 145 13.72 -5.97 -27.19
N GLN A 146 14.42 -5.87 -28.33
CA GLN A 146 15.87 -5.68 -28.34
C GLN A 146 16.16 -4.21 -28.03
N GLY A 147 16.23 -3.92 -26.73
CA GLY A 147 16.35 -2.59 -26.17
C GLY A 147 17.66 -1.94 -26.50
N LEU A 148 17.58 -0.77 -27.13
CA LEU A 148 18.68 0.19 -27.15
C LEU A 148 18.98 0.64 -25.73
N PHE A 149 17.93 0.77 -24.92
CA PHE A 149 18.03 1.24 -23.56
C PHE A 149 17.02 0.53 -22.67
N ASN A 150 17.52 -0.06 -21.59
CA ASN A 150 16.73 -0.58 -20.50
C ASN A 150 17.54 -0.33 -19.22
N GLN A 151 17.03 0.54 -18.35
CA GLN A 151 17.68 0.88 -17.09
C GLN A 151 16.66 0.87 -15.96
N SER A 152 17.06 0.23 -14.86
CA SER A 152 16.28 0.16 -13.64
C SER A 152 16.69 1.29 -12.70
N SER A 153 15.72 1.81 -11.96
CA SER A 153 15.97 2.71 -10.85
C SER A 153 16.70 1.98 -9.72
N THR A 154 17.21 2.76 -8.76
CA THR A 154 17.52 2.22 -7.44
C THR A 154 16.21 1.67 -6.85
N PRO A 155 16.20 0.47 -6.25
CA PRO A 155 14.99 -0.07 -5.64
C PRO A 155 14.54 0.80 -4.46
N ILE A 156 13.23 0.95 -4.33
CA ILE A 156 12.59 1.70 -3.24
C ILE A 156 11.94 0.69 -2.31
N ASN A 157 12.32 0.70 -1.04
CA ASN A 157 11.86 -0.29 -0.08
C ASN A 157 10.55 0.15 0.57
N PHE A 158 9.61 -0.78 0.71
CA PHE A 158 8.34 -0.55 1.40
C PHE A 158 7.97 -1.79 2.22
N LYS A 159 7.04 -1.62 3.16
CA LYS A 159 6.51 -2.71 3.97
C LYS A 159 5.09 -3.03 3.57
N VAL A 160 4.78 -4.32 3.55
CA VAL A 160 3.41 -4.81 3.38
C VAL A 160 2.93 -5.35 4.72
N ASP A 161 1.80 -4.80 5.19
CA ASP A 161 1.07 -5.31 6.35
C ASP A 161 -0.33 -5.74 5.92
N ASN A 162 -0.41 -6.99 5.50
CA ASN A 162 -1.66 -7.67 5.16
C ASN A 162 -2.18 -8.48 6.34
N THR A 163 -1.90 -8.07 7.58
CA THR A 163 -2.61 -8.66 8.71
C THR A 163 -4.10 -8.44 8.47
N LEU A 164 -4.81 -9.55 8.21
CA LEU A 164 -6.27 -9.59 8.21
C LEU A 164 -6.71 -8.81 9.46
N PRO A 165 -7.69 -7.88 9.36
CA PRO A 165 -8.14 -7.16 10.53
C PRO A 165 -8.40 -8.21 11.58
N ALA A 166 -7.65 -8.15 12.69
CA ALA A 166 -7.64 -9.19 13.71
C ALA A 166 -9.09 -9.57 13.92
N THR A 167 -9.47 -10.80 13.57
CA THR A 167 -10.85 -11.26 13.73
C THR A 167 -11.18 -10.90 15.15
N THR A 168 -12.02 -9.88 15.33
CA THR A 168 -12.37 -9.40 16.67
C THR A 168 -12.81 -10.66 17.37
N PRO A 169 -12.14 -11.07 18.47
CA PRO A 169 -12.42 -12.36 19.09
C PRO A 169 -13.93 -12.38 19.24
N ALA A 170 -14.58 -13.34 18.56
CA ALA A 170 -16.02 -13.49 18.60
C ALA A 170 -16.39 -13.35 20.07
N PRO A 171 -17.28 -12.40 20.43
CA PRO A 171 -17.49 -12.02 21.83
C PRO A 171 -17.58 -13.31 22.60
N THR A 172 -16.61 -13.54 23.49
CA THR A 172 -16.54 -14.78 24.28
C THR A 172 -17.96 -15.00 24.75
N PRO A 173 -18.62 -16.11 24.36
CA PRO A 173 -20.02 -16.32 24.73
C PRO A 173 -20.08 -16.04 26.21
N PRO A 174 -20.99 -15.16 26.69
CA PRO A 174 -21.05 -14.81 28.09
C PRO A 174 -21.02 -16.15 28.82
N VAL A 175 -19.92 -16.40 29.54
CA VAL A 175 -19.81 -17.60 30.36
C VAL A 175 -21.04 -17.48 31.22
N SER A 176 -22.00 -18.39 31.06
CA SER A 176 -23.17 -18.44 31.91
C SER A 176 -22.61 -18.63 33.31
N GLU A 177 -22.37 -17.53 34.00
CA GLU A 177 -22.10 -17.53 35.43
C GLU A 177 -23.25 -18.36 35.98
N LEU A 178 -22.92 -19.49 36.59
CA LEU A 178 -23.90 -20.33 37.25
C LEU A 178 -24.69 -19.41 38.17
N SER A 179 -25.88 -19.04 37.72
CA SER A 179 -26.71 -18.06 38.38
C SER A 179 -26.86 -18.52 39.82
N TRP A 180 -26.63 -17.61 40.77
CA TRP A 180 -26.88 -17.87 42.19
C TRP A 180 -28.28 -18.48 42.42
N GLY A 181 -29.24 -18.21 41.52
CA GLY A 181 -30.56 -18.82 41.51
C GLY A 181 -30.58 -20.35 41.33
N VAL A 182 -29.55 -20.97 40.76
CA VAL A 182 -29.42 -22.44 40.64
C VAL A 182 -28.58 -23.02 41.78
N ILE A 183 -27.58 -22.29 42.28
CA ILE A 183 -26.70 -22.76 43.36
C ILE A 183 -27.44 -22.80 44.71
N VAL A 184 -28.26 -21.79 45.02
CA VAL A 184 -28.94 -21.67 46.33
C VAL A 184 -29.94 -22.80 46.59
N PRO A 185 -30.83 -23.19 45.65
CA PRO A 185 -31.74 -24.31 45.86
C PRO A 185 -31.00 -25.65 46.04
N LEU A 186 -29.89 -25.84 45.33
CA LEU A 186 -29.10 -27.08 45.40
C LEU A 186 -28.44 -27.23 46.78
N LEU A 187 -27.87 -26.14 47.32
CA LEU A 187 -27.28 -26.15 48.66
C LEU A 187 -28.34 -26.35 49.75
N LEU A 188 -29.50 -25.68 49.66
CA LEU A 188 -30.62 -25.86 50.59
C LEU A 188 -31.16 -27.30 50.59
N SER A 189 -31.19 -27.96 49.43
CA SER A 189 -31.56 -29.37 49.30
C SER A 189 -30.58 -30.28 50.06
N MET A 190 -29.28 -30.06 49.93
CA MET A 190 -28.28 -30.85 50.64
C MET A 190 -28.36 -30.68 52.16
N PHE A 191 -28.62 -29.47 52.67
CA PHE A 191 -28.82 -29.25 54.11
C PHE A 191 -30.06 -29.96 54.65
N SER A 192 -31.13 -30.05 53.85
CA SER A 192 -32.37 -30.76 54.23
C SER A 192 -32.11 -32.25 54.45
N ILE A 193 -31.30 -32.89 53.60
CA ILE A 193 -30.94 -34.31 53.72
C ILE A 193 -30.15 -34.55 55.01
N VAL A 194 -29.18 -33.68 55.34
CA VAL A 194 -28.37 -33.80 56.57
C VAL A 194 -29.24 -33.68 57.83
N LEU A 195 -30.22 -32.78 57.84
CA LEU A 195 -31.13 -32.62 58.97
C LEU A 195 -32.03 -33.85 59.16
N VAL A 196 -32.55 -34.43 58.07
CA VAL A 196 -33.38 -35.65 58.13
C VAL A 196 -32.57 -36.84 58.65
N VAL A 197 -31.34 -37.04 58.17
CA VAL A 197 -30.46 -38.12 58.65
C VAL A 197 -30.12 -37.94 60.13
N ARG A 198 -29.85 -36.71 60.57
CA ARG A 198 -29.55 -36.43 61.99
C ARG A 198 -30.76 -36.70 62.90
N HIS A 199 -31.97 -36.31 62.48
CA HIS A 199 -33.19 -36.57 63.25
C HIS A 199 -33.52 -38.07 63.33
N ARG A 200 -33.29 -38.83 62.27
CA ARG A 200 -33.51 -40.28 62.30
C ARG A 200 -32.57 -40.98 63.28
N LYS A 201 -31.30 -40.55 63.34
CA LYS A 201 -30.30 -41.14 64.25
C LYS A 201 -30.60 -40.85 65.73
N THR A 202 -31.15 -39.69 66.06
CA THR A 202 -31.54 -39.37 67.45
C THR A 202 -32.84 -40.06 67.89
N ALA A 203 -33.75 -40.39 66.95
CA ALA A 203 -34.96 -41.14 67.25
C ALA A 203 -34.68 -42.61 67.60
N GLU A 204 -33.73 -43.25 66.90
CA GLU A 204 -33.36 -44.66 67.17
C GLU A 204 -32.59 -44.81 68.49
N SER A 205 -31.73 -43.83 68.84
CA SER A 205 -31.00 -43.81 70.12
C SER A 205 -31.90 -43.70 71.36
N ARG A 206 -33.15 -43.24 71.25
CA ARG A 206 -34.08 -43.18 72.39
C ARG A 206 -34.81 -44.49 72.65
N LYS A 207 -34.94 -45.37 71.65
CA LYS A 207 -35.63 -46.67 71.82
C LYS A 207 -34.80 -47.69 72.60
N THR A 208 -33.48 -47.52 72.65
CA THR A 208 -32.55 -48.41 73.37
C THR A 208 -32.47 -48.19 74.89
N TRP A 209 -33.20 -47.22 75.46
CA TRP A 209 -33.23 -46.97 76.91
C TRP A 209 -34.57 -47.33 77.58
N GLN A 210 -35.47 -48.00 76.85
CA GLN A 210 -36.76 -48.47 77.37
C GLN A 210 -36.89 -50.00 77.34
N ALA A 211 -35.77 -50.72 77.23
CA ALA A 211 -35.69 -52.18 77.36
C ALA A 211 -34.82 -52.54 78.56
#